data_AF-A0A2E0XK82-F1
#
_entry.id   AF-A0A2E0XK82-F1
#
_cell.length_a   1.000
_cell.length_b   1.000
_cell.length_c   1.000
_cell.angle_alpha   90.00
_cell.angle_beta   90.00
_cell.angle_gamma   90.00
#
_symmetry.space_group_name_H-M   'P 1'
#
loop_
_entity.id
_entity.type
_entity.pdbx_description
1 polymer ?
#
loop_
_entity_poly.entity_id
_entity_poly.type
_entity_poly.pdbx_seq_one_letter_code
_entity_poly.pdbx_strand_id
1 'polypeptide(L)'
;MESGGFYASTGVKIKSIEIGQTFYRIEIEPEGETSFITQFIGTIKKDIPTLEDFDSRKGTPKNDSLIGRDLAVKQGVKVQYDFNGDELYVRAKVISSKKEEKSLQ
;
A
#
# COMPACT_ATOMS: atom_id res chain seq x y z
N MET A 1 -10.22 -17.09 -7.04
CA MET A 1 -9.12 -17.39 -6.11
C MET A 1 -8.94 -16.15 -5.25
N GLU A 2 -9.11 -16.38 -3.94
CA GLU A 2 -8.58 -15.60 -2.81
C GLU A 2 -9.09 -14.17 -2.64
N SER A 3 -10.29 -14.08 -2.04
CA SER A 3 -10.81 -12.88 -1.38
C SER A 3 -9.90 -12.47 -0.22
N GLY A 4 -8.82 -11.73 -0.53
CA GLY A 4 -8.11 -10.94 0.45
C GLY A 4 -9.07 -9.89 1.00
N GLY A 5 -9.56 -10.11 2.23
CA GLY A 5 -10.44 -9.19 2.93
C GLY A 5 -9.80 -7.80 3.00
N PHE A 6 -10.25 -6.90 2.11
CA PHE A 6 -9.67 -5.58 1.98
C PHE A 6 -10.37 -4.64 2.98
N TYR A 7 -9.62 -4.16 3.96
CA TYR A 7 -10.08 -3.17 4.93
C TYR A 7 -10.22 -1.80 4.25
N ALA A 8 -11.32 -1.60 3.53
CA ALA A 8 -11.73 -0.26 3.11
C ALA A 8 -12.17 0.49 4.37
N SER A 9 -11.38 1.48 4.80
CA SER A 9 -11.79 2.39 5.87
C SER A 9 -13.15 3.00 5.54
N THR A 10 -13.96 3.19 6.58
CA THR A 10 -15.35 3.65 6.55
C THR A 10 -15.59 4.74 5.52
N GLY A 11 -16.35 4.43 4.45
CA GLY A 11 -16.77 5.42 3.45
C GLY A 11 -16.02 5.37 2.10
N VAL A 12 -15.13 4.40 1.88
CA VAL A 12 -14.56 4.15 0.54
C VAL A 12 -15.24 2.94 -0.09
N LYS A 13 -15.96 3.16 -1.19
CA LYS A 13 -16.48 2.06 -2.02
C LYS A 13 -15.46 1.71 -3.09
N ILE A 14 -14.94 0.49 -3.03
CA ILE A 14 -14.07 -0.02 -4.09
C ILE A 14 -14.95 -0.68 -5.14
N LYS A 15 -14.90 -0.18 -6.36
CA LYS A 15 -15.63 -0.72 -7.50
C LYS A 15 -15.00 -2.01 -7.99
N SER A 16 -13.68 -2.05 -8.13
CA SER A 16 -12.95 -3.24 -8.58
C SER A 16 -11.47 -3.17 -8.18
N ILE A 17 -10.87 -4.34 -7.96
CA ILE A 17 -9.44 -4.48 -7.74
C ILE A 17 -8.95 -5.54 -8.73
N GLU A 18 -7.92 -5.20 -9.50
CA GLU A 18 -7.27 -6.14 -10.42
C GLU A 18 -5.80 -6.24 -10.04
N ILE A 19 -5.38 -7.43 -9.60
CA ILE A 19 -3.98 -7.72 -9.31
C ILE A 19 -3.49 -8.67 -10.41
N GLY A 20 -2.70 -8.11 -11.33
CA GLY A 20 -1.98 -8.88 -12.34
C GLY A 20 -0.60 -9.31 -11.83
N GLN A 21 0.14 -10.01 -12.67
CA GLN A 21 1.53 -10.40 -12.36
C GLN A 21 2.48 -9.19 -12.32
N THR A 22 2.16 -8.13 -13.08
CA THR A 22 3.00 -6.94 -13.26
C THR A 22 2.30 -5.65 -12.89
N PHE A 23 1.04 -5.69 -12.45
CA PHE A 23 0.28 -4.50 -12.11
C PHE A 23 -0.68 -4.72 -10.94
N TYR A 24 -0.94 -3.66 -10.21
CA TYR A 24 -1.96 -3.53 -9.20
C TYR A 24 -2.86 -2.35 -9.58
N ARG A 25 -4.08 -2.64 -10.03
CA ARG A 25 -5.07 -1.63 -10.35
C ARG A 25 -6.20 -1.60 -9.33
N ILE A 26 -6.61 -0.40 -8.96
CA ILE A 26 -7.74 -0.15 -8.06
C ILE A 26 -8.67 0.85 -8.74
N GLU A 27 -9.95 0.48 -8.77
CA GLU A 27 -11.04 1.34 -9.19
C GLU A 27 -11.96 1.58 -7.99
N ILE A 28 -12.14 2.85 -7.66
CA ILE A 28 -12.94 3.37 -6.55
C ILE A 28 -14.24 3.89 -7.16
N GLU A 29 -15.37 3.60 -6.51
CA GLU A 29 -16.65 4.20 -6.86
C GLU A 29 -16.72 5.60 -6.22
N PRO A 30 -16.75 6.68 -7.02
CA PRO A 30 -16.83 8.03 -6.48
C PRO A 30 -18.16 8.23 -5.76
N GLU A 31 -18.09 8.69 -4.51
CA GLU A 31 -19.26 9.10 -3.72
C GLU A 31 -19.25 10.62 -3.54
N GLY A 32 -19.94 11.33 -4.43
CA GLY A 32 -19.99 12.80 -4.47
C GLY A 32 -18.68 13.44 -4.96
N GLU A 33 -18.35 14.62 -4.44
CA GLU A 33 -17.13 15.39 -4.77
C GLU A 33 -15.92 15.00 -3.90
N THR A 34 -15.87 13.75 -3.43
CA THR A 34 -14.78 13.28 -2.57
C THR A 34 -13.53 13.00 -3.39
N SER A 35 -12.39 13.55 -2.97
CA SER A 35 -11.08 13.17 -3.50
C SER A 35 -10.56 11.90 -2.83
N PHE A 36 -9.91 11.04 -3.61
CA PHE A 36 -9.32 9.80 -3.14
C PHE A 36 -7.82 9.76 -3.44
N ILE A 37 -7.05 9.31 -2.46
CA ILE A 37 -5.61 9.15 -2.54
C ILE A 37 -5.29 7.70 -2.22
N THR A 38 -4.60 7.02 -3.12
CA THR A 38 -4.14 5.65 -2.91
C THR A 38 -2.63 5.65 -2.74
N GLN A 39 -2.19 5.13 -1.59
CA GLN A 39 -0.79 4.93 -1.27
C GLN A 39 -0.46 3.45 -1.43
N PHE A 40 0.45 3.15 -2.35
CA PHE A 40 1.03 1.83 -2.50
C PHE A 40 2.21 1.74 -1.55
N ILE A 41 2.10 0.85 -0.59
CA ILE A 41 3.08 0.65 0.48
C ILE A 41 3.62 -0.76 0.33
N GLY A 42 4.93 -0.92 0.32
CA GLY A 42 5.52 -2.23 0.12
C GLY A 42 6.97 -2.29 0.56
N THR A 43 7.56 -3.46 0.36
CA THR A 43 8.97 -3.72 0.67
C THR A 43 9.60 -4.37 -0.55
N ILE A 44 10.72 -3.84 -1.02
CA ILE A 44 11.51 -4.46 -2.10
C ILE A 44 12.60 -5.36 -1.51
N LYS A 45 12.98 -6.42 -2.22
CA LYS A 45 14.01 -7.38 -1.81
C LYS A 45 15.33 -6.70 -1.49
N LYS A 46 15.65 -5.65 -2.22
CA LYS A 46 16.86 -4.83 -2.01
C LYS A 46 16.84 -4.05 -0.69
N ASP A 47 15.65 -3.76 -0.15
CA ASP A 47 15.48 -3.09 1.14
C ASP A 47 15.51 -4.07 2.32
N ILE A 48 15.46 -5.40 2.07
CA ILE A 48 15.68 -6.38 3.14
C ILE A 48 17.16 -6.34 3.55
N PRO A 49 17.45 -6.05 4.83
CA PRO A 49 18.81 -6.12 5.34
C PRO A 49 19.33 -7.55 5.20
N THR A 50 20.46 -7.72 4.50
CA THR A 50 21.16 -9.01 4.46
C THR A 50 21.87 -9.24 5.80
N LEU A 51 22.31 -10.48 6.07
CA LEU A 51 23.08 -10.80 7.28
C LEU A 51 24.34 -9.92 7.45
N GLU A 52 24.85 -9.34 6.37
CA GLU A 52 25.99 -8.41 6.38
C GLU A 52 25.63 -7.03 6.96
N ASP A 53 24.35 -6.64 6.89
CA ASP A 53 23.81 -5.39 7.45
C ASP A 53 23.35 -5.55 8.92
N PHE A 54 23.42 -6.78 9.44
CA PHE A 54 23.09 -7.10 10.82
C PHE A 54 24.29 -6.79 11.74
N ASP A 55 24.30 -5.59 12.32
CA ASP A 55 25.29 -5.23 13.33
C ASP A 55 25.07 -6.12 14.56
N SER A 56 25.94 -7.12 14.76
CA SER A 56 25.81 -8.11 15.85
C SER A 56 25.83 -7.51 17.26
N ARG A 57 26.03 -6.18 17.42
CA ARG A 57 26.00 -5.47 18.71
C ARG A 57 24.68 -4.77 18.99
N LYS A 58 23.85 -4.53 17.97
CA LYS A 58 22.46 -4.08 18.11
C LYS A 58 21.60 -5.18 17.51
N GLY A 59 20.85 -5.93 18.32
CA GLY A 59 19.96 -7.01 17.85
C GLY A 59 18.79 -6.58 16.94
N THR A 60 18.92 -5.46 16.23
CA THR A 60 17.99 -4.88 15.28
C THR A 60 18.77 -4.51 14.02
N PRO A 61 18.33 -4.93 12.82
CA PRO A 61 18.99 -4.54 11.59
C PRO A 61 19.02 -3.01 11.47
N LYS A 62 20.09 -2.47 10.87
CA LYS A 62 20.33 -1.03 10.75
C LYS A 62 19.24 -0.30 9.95
N ASN A 63 18.41 -1.06 9.24
CA ASN A 63 17.54 -0.60 8.18
C ASN A 63 16.06 -1.00 8.34
N ASP A 64 15.63 -1.31 9.58
CA ASP A 64 14.26 -1.73 9.92
C ASP A 64 13.18 -0.77 9.37
N SER A 65 13.52 0.51 9.20
CA SER A 65 12.64 1.56 8.68
C SER A 65 12.32 1.47 7.17
N LEU A 66 12.97 0.60 6.38
CA LEU A 66 12.66 0.46 4.95
C LEU A 66 11.57 -0.58 4.66
N ILE A 67 11.15 -1.34 5.66
CA ILE A 67 10.08 -2.34 5.53
C ILE A 67 8.74 -1.60 5.58
N GLY A 68 8.00 -1.62 4.46
CA GLY A 68 6.68 -0.99 4.36
C GLY A 68 6.73 0.52 4.11
N ARG A 69 7.65 0.97 3.25
CA ARG A 69 7.70 2.36 2.76
C ARG A 69 6.66 2.62 1.67
N ASP A 70 6.34 3.88 1.43
CA ASP A 70 5.55 4.23 0.25
C ASP A 70 6.39 3.98 -1.03
N LEU A 71 5.82 3.19 -1.92
CA LEU A 71 6.36 2.91 -3.25
C LEU A 71 5.81 3.92 -4.26
N ALA A 72 4.53 4.27 -4.12
CA ALA A 72 3.88 5.28 -4.95
C ALA A 72 2.66 5.87 -4.25
N VAL A 73 2.40 7.15 -4.50
CA VAL A 73 1.15 7.81 -4.13
C VAL A 73 0.46 8.27 -5.40
N LYS A 74 -0.80 7.86 -5.58
CA LYS A 74 -1.63 8.20 -6.74
C LYS A 74 -2.93 8.82 -6.26
N GLN A 75 -3.44 9.81 -6.99
CA GLN A 75 -4.71 10.45 -6.69
C GLN A 75 -5.72 10.13 -7.80
N GLY A 76 -6.98 9.98 -7.41
CA GLY A 76 -8.09 9.71 -8.33
C GLY A 76 -8.82 8.40 -8.03
N VAL A 77 -9.88 8.17 -8.81
CA VAL A 77 -10.76 7.01 -8.67
C VAL A 77 -10.26 5.77 -9.41
N LYS A 78 -9.33 5.93 -10.36
CA LYS A 78 -8.67 4.82 -11.06
C LYS A 78 -7.19 5.01 -10.92
N VAL A 79 -6.54 4.09 -10.25
CA VAL A 79 -5.09 4.13 -10.01
C VAL A 79 -4.49 2.79 -10.37
N GLN A 80 -3.28 2.83 -10.90
CA GLN A 80 -2.49 1.65 -11.22
C GLN A 80 -1.08 1.85 -10.69
N TYR A 81 -0.54 0.78 -10.11
CA TYR A 81 0.86 0.63 -9.76
C TYR A 81 1.42 -0.54 -10.56
N ASP A 82 2.49 -0.30 -11.31
CA ASP A 82 3.18 -1.34 -12.05
C ASP A 82 4.31 -1.90 -11.18
N PHE A 83 4.30 -3.22 -10.97
CA PHE A 83 5.35 -3.90 -10.21
C PHE A 83 6.66 -3.86 -10.99
N ASN A 84 7.76 -3.58 -10.30
CA ASN A 84 9.09 -3.62 -10.88
C ASN A 84 9.69 -5.03 -10.83
N GLY A 85 9.12 -5.93 -10.00
CA GLY A 85 9.56 -7.32 -9.84
C GLY A 85 10.47 -7.55 -8.64
N ASP A 86 10.91 -6.48 -8.00
CA ASP A 86 11.69 -6.50 -6.77
C ASP A 86 10.82 -6.47 -5.51
N GLU A 87 9.52 -6.18 -5.62
CA GLU A 87 8.60 -6.09 -4.50
C GLU A 87 8.32 -7.48 -3.88
N LEU A 88 8.55 -7.65 -2.58
CA LEU A 88 8.12 -8.84 -1.82
C LEU A 88 6.63 -8.84 -1.54
N TYR A 89 6.12 -7.67 -1.19
CA TYR A 89 4.71 -7.43 -0.99
C TYR A 89 4.40 -5.97 -1.28
N VAL A 90 3.17 -5.74 -1.75
CA VAL A 90 2.60 -4.41 -1.93
C VAL A 90 1.17 -4.44 -1.40
N ARG A 91 0.85 -3.48 -0.53
CA ARG A 91 -0.52 -3.20 -0.11
C ARG A 91 -0.92 -1.82 -0.58
N ALA A 92 -2.19 -1.64 -0.89
CA ALA A 92 -2.73 -0.33 -1.19
C ALA A 92 -3.55 0.19 -0.01
N LYS A 93 -3.30 1.45 0.38
CA LYS A 93 -4.08 2.19 1.36
C LYS A 93 -4.82 3.30 0.64
N VAL A 94 -6.14 3.19 0.57
CA VAL A 94 -7.01 4.23 0.00
C VAL A 94 -7.47 5.16 1.11
N ILE A 95 -7.26 6.46 0.93
CA ILE A 95 -7.61 7.52 1.86
C ILE A 95 -8.61 8.42 1.14
N SER A 96 -9.82 8.57 1.68
CA SER A 96 -10.80 9.53 1.19
C SER A 96 -10.65 10.86 1.94
N SER A 97 -10.79 11.97 1.23
CA SER A 97 -10.88 13.30 1.84
C SER A 97 -12.20 13.53 2.60
N LYS A 98 -13.14 12.59 2.50
CA LYS A 98 -14.40 12.57 3.25
C LYS A 98 -14.09 12.18 4.70
N LYS A 99 -13.55 13.15 5.44
CA LYS A 99 -13.37 13.22 6.89
C LYS A 99 -13.10 11.83 7.52
N GLU A 100 -11.83 11.44 7.57
CA GLU A 100 -11.37 10.36 8.45
C GLU A 100 -11.64 10.80 9.90
N GLU A 101 -12.86 10.57 10.39
CA GLU A 101 -13.20 10.65 11.80
C GLU A 101 -12.52 9.45 12.46
N LYS A 102 -11.22 9.62 12.72
CA LYS A 102 -10.37 8.68 13.43
C LYS A 102 -11.10 8.25 14.71
N SER A 103 -11.57 7.00 14.73
CA SER A 103 -11.81 6.27 15.97
C SER A 103 -10.45 6.07 16.64
N LEU A 104 -10.09 7.00 17.52
CA LEU A 104 -9.09 6.78 18.56
C LEU A 104 -9.88 6.26 19.77
N GLN A 105 -9.77 4.97 20.05
CA GLN A 105 -10.13 4.38 21.36
C GLN A 105 -8.89 3.68 21.89
#